data_AF-A0AAW0GTB8-F1
#
_entry.id   AF-A0AAW0GTB8-F1
#
_cell.length_a   1.000
_cell.length_b   1.000
_cell.length_c   1.000
_cell.angle_alpha   90.00
_cell.angle_beta   90.00
_cell.angle_gamma   90.00
#
_symmetry.space_group_name_H-M   'P 1'
#
loop_
_entity.id
_entity.type
_entity.pdbx_description
1 polymer ?
#
loop_
_entity_poly.entity_id
_entity_poly.type
_entity_poly.pdbx_seq_one_letter_code
_entity_poly.pdbx_strand_id
1 'polypeptide(L)'
;MFRNTYDSDNTVFSPQGRLHQVEYALEAVKQGSAAVGLRSKTHAILLALKRSTGELASYQQKMYRIDDHVGIAIAGLTSDARVLSNFMRQQAMSSRMVFNRPIPVNRLVSSIADKAQVNTQEYGRRPYGVGFLVVGQDKIGPHLYEFSPSGNSYEYYAMSIGARSQSAKTYLEKHFESFADCNLEDLIRHGLHALRETLQQDKELTINNTSIGIVGPASVHEHNAPPEGSFRILEGEPIDVFLKSMVAKDAPEASGTTSEDDNDVSMTE
;
A
#
# COMPACT_ATOMS: atom_id res chain seq x y z
N MET A 1 1.61 3.33 39.78
CA MET A 1 2.76 2.76 39.06
C MET A 1 2.28 1.50 38.32
N PHE A 2 1.58 1.65 37.19
CA PHE A 2 0.91 0.54 36.45
C PHE A 2 1.51 0.24 35.07
N ARG A 3 2.56 0.96 34.68
CA ARG A 3 3.03 0.99 33.28
C ARG A 3 3.75 -0.28 32.83
N ASN A 4 4.05 -1.23 33.73
CA ASN A 4 4.99 -2.32 33.45
C ASN A 4 4.46 -3.74 33.72
N THR A 5 3.22 -3.89 34.22
CA THR A 5 2.69 -5.22 34.59
C THR A 5 1.99 -5.95 33.44
N TYR A 6 1.44 -5.20 32.48
CA TYR A 6 0.64 -5.74 31.36
C TYR A 6 1.37 -5.68 30.02
N ASP A 7 2.70 -5.49 30.06
CA ASP A 7 3.49 -5.19 28.87
C ASP A 7 4.50 -6.29 28.51
N SER A 8 4.74 -7.24 29.41
CA SER A 8 5.67 -8.34 29.13
C SER A 8 5.11 -9.40 28.19
N ASP A 9 3.79 -9.59 28.19
CA ASP A 9 3.13 -10.71 27.53
C ASP A 9 2.19 -10.25 26.42
N ASN A 10 2.16 -11.00 25.31
CA ASN A 10 1.34 -10.72 24.14
C ASN A 10 -0.14 -11.09 24.32
N THR A 11 -0.47 -11.94 25.30
CA THR A 11 -1.83 -12.47 25.55
C THR A 11 -2.55 -11.79 26.70
N VAL A 12 -1.90 -10.83 27.39
CA VAL A 12 -2.45 -10.20 28.60
C VAL A 12 -3.11 -8.87 28.24
N PHE A 13 -4.39 -8.74 28.59
CA PHE A 13 -5.12 -7.50 28.43
C PHE A 13 -4.80 -6.51 29.54
N SER A 14 -4.67 -5.24 29.18
CA SER A 14 -4.65 -4.14 30.14
C SER A 14 -6.03 -3.92 30.77
N PRO A 15 -6.14 -3.17 31.88
CA PRO A 15 -7.44 -2.80 32.47
C PRO A 15 -8.37 -2.04 31.51
N GLN A 16 -7.83 -1.50 30.41
CA GLN A 16 -8.59 -0.83 29.35
C GLN A 16 -8.99 -1.78 28.20
N GLY A 17 -8.72 -3.08 28.32
CA GLY A 17 -9.04 -4.07 27.28
C GLY A 17 -8.10 -4.01 26.07
N ARG A 18 -6.85 -3.57 26.25
CA ARG A 18 -5.88 -3.39 25.16
C ARG A 18 -4.73 -4.39 25.28
N LEU A 19 -4.19 -4.84 24.14
CA LEU A 19 -2.98 -5.67 24.06
C LEU A 19 -1.78 -4.79 23.69
N HIS A 20 -0.97 -4.39 24.67
CA HIS A 20 0.11 -3.41 24.44
C HIS A 20 1.15 -3.90 23.42
N GLN A 21 1.50 -5.19 23.41
CA GLN A 21 2.43 -5.77 22.44
C GLN A 21 1.95 -5.62 20.98
N VAL A 22 0.64 -5.66 20.75
CA VAL A 22 0.05 -5.41 19.42
C VAL A 22 0.16 -3.93 19.04
N GLU A 23 -0.03 -3.04 20.01
CA GLU A 23 0.09 -1.59 19.78
C GLU A 23 1.53 -1.19 19.48
N TYR A 24 2.50 -1.81 20.13
CA TYR A 24 3.91 -1.59 19.84
C TYR A 24 4.28 -2.11 18.46
N ALA A 25 3.72 -3.25 18.04
CA ALA A 25 3.88 -3.74 16.69
C ALA A 25 3.29 -2.76 15.66
N LEU A 26 2.11 -2.17 15.93
CA LEU A 26 1.53 -1.11 15.11
C LEU A 26 2.42 0.14 15.03
N GLU A 27 3.03 0.54 16.15
CA GLU A 27 4.00 1.64 16.15
C GLU A 27 5.27 1.31 15.34
N ALA A 28 5.74 0.06 15.39
CA ALA A 28 6.87 -0.39 14.57
C ALA A 28 6.56 -0.30 13.06
N VAL A 29 5.32 -0.58 12.64
CA VAL A 29 4.88 -0.37 11.24
C VAL A 29 5.01 1.10 10.84
N LYS A 30 4.62 2.03 11.71
CA LYS A 30 4.73 3.49 11.44
C LYS A 30 6.18 3.96 11.29
N GLN A 31 7.16 3.25 11.84
CA GLN A 31 8.58 3.58 11.67
C GLN A 31 9.15 3.11 10.31
N GLY A 32 8.51 2.12 9.69
CA GLY A 32 8.82 1.69 8.32
C GLY A 32 8.67 2.85 7.34
N SER A 33 9.41 2.84 6.23
CA SER A 33 9.19 3.89 5.21
C SER A 33 7.79 3.77 4.59
N ALA A 34 7.33 4.84 3.95
CA ALA A 34 5.99 4.88 3.38
C ALA A 34 5.79 3.87 2.24
N ALA A 35 4.55 3.38 2.13
CA ALA A 35 4.03 2.72 0.95
C ALA A 35 2.58 3.18 0.73
N VAL A 36 2.19 3.35 -0.52
CA VAL A 36 0.87 3.79 -0.96
C VAL A 36 0.31 2.75 -1.91
N GLY A 37 -0.97 2.45 -1.81
CA GLY A 37 -1.69 1.59 -2.74
C GLY A 37 -2.94 2.30 -3.25
N LEU A 38 -3.26 2.10 -4.53
CA LEU A 38 -4.48 2.60 -5.17
C LEU A 38 -5.04 1.51 -6.10
N ARG A 39 -6.36 1.52 -6.30
CA ARG A 39 -7.00 0.71 -7.33
C ARG A 39 -8.00 1.52 -8.16
N SER A 40 -8.04 1.21 -9.45
CA SER A 40 -9.11 1.58 -10.36
C SER A 40 -9.97 0.35 -10.70
N LYS A 41 -10.92 0.49 -11.62
CA LYS A 41 -11.67 -0.66 -12.17
C LYS A 41 -10.79 -1.65 -12.96
N THR A 42 -9.63 -1.19 -13.44
CA THR A 42 -8.78 -1.94 -14.38
C THR A 42 -7.40 -2.28 -13.82
N HIS A 43 -6.88 -1.49 -12.88
CA HIS A 43 -5.53 -1.65 -12.33
C HIS A 43 -5.53 -1.56 -10.81
N ALA A 44 -4.55 -2.22 -10.18
CA ALA A 44 -4.17 -2.00 -8.80
C ALA A 44 -2.67 -1.76 -8.73
N ILE A 45 -2.26 -0.71 -8.05
CA ILE A 45 -0.86 -0.28 -7.99
C ILE A 45 -0.38 -0.12 -6.56
N LEU A 46 0.94 -0.28 -6.39
CA LEU A 46 1.68 -0.01 -5.18
C LEU A 46 2.81 0.96 -5.50
N LEU A 47 3.04 1.93 -4.63
CA LEU A 47 4.19 2.81 -4.69
C LEU A 47 4.92 2.75 -3.35
N ALA A 48 6.22 2.54 -3.38
CA ALA A 48 7.01 2.41 -2.17
C ALA A 48 8.19 3.37 -2.17
N LEU A 49 8.38 4.03 -1.03
CA LEU A 49 9.58 4.82 -0.77
C LEU A 49 10.68 3.91 -0.19
N LYS A 50 11.71 3.65 -0.97
CA LYS A 50 12.92 2.95 -0.52
C LYS A 50 13.81 3.90 0.28
N ARG A 51 14.41 3.40 1.36
CA ARG A 51 15.44 4.12 2.13
C ARG A 51 16.79 3.49 1.84
N SER A 52 17.81 4.34 1.76
CA SER A 52 19.21 3.93 1.88
C SER A 52 19.74 4.38 3.25
N THR A 53 20.60 3.57 3.85
CA THR A 53 21.24 3.87 5.14
C THR A 53 22.46 4.79 4.99
N GLY A 54 22.91 5.06 3.76
CA GLY A 54 24.04 5.92 3.45
C GLY A 54 24.52 5.73 2.01
N GLU A 55 25.49 6.53 1.57
CA GLU A 55 25.96 6.53 0.17
C GLU A 55 26.53 5.19 -0.30
N LEU A 56 27.11 4.42 0.63
CA LEU A 56 27.66 3.08 0.35
C LEU A 56 26.60 1.98 0.32
N ALA A 57 25.36 2.27 0.71
CA ALA A 57 24.30 1.28 0.82
C ALA A 57 23.34 1.35 -0.37
N SER A 58 23.01 0.18 -0.91
CA SER A 58 21.92 0.04 -1.87
C SER A 58 20.58 0.31 -1.21
N TYR A 59 19.61 0.79 -1.99
CA TYR A 59 18.23 0.94 -1.54
C TYR A 59 17.61 -0.42 -1.21
N GLN A 60 17.00 -0.50 -0.03
CA GLN A 60 16.35 -1.73 0.41
C GLN A 60 15.03 -1.95 -0.35
N GLN A 61 14.82 -3.18 -0.84
CA GLN A 61 13.58 -3.56 -1.51
C GLN A 61 12.40 -3.59 -0.55
N LYS A 62 11.27 -3.09 -1.03
CA LYS A 62 10.02 -2.96 -0.27
C LYS A 62 8.83 -3.66 -0.87
N MET A 63 8.97 -4.13 -2.10
CA MET A 63 7.92 -4.83 -2.80
C MET A 63 8.37 -6.22 -3.17
N TYR A 64 7.44 -7.16 -3.08
CA TYR A 64 7.69 -8.55 -3.36
C TYR A 64 6.55 -9.13 -4.19
N ARG A 65 6.90 -9.88 -5.22
CA ARG A 65 5.94 -10.73 -5.94
C ARG A 65 5.61 -11.95 -5.10
N ILE A 66 4.33 -12.25 -4.96
CA ILE A 66 3.82 -13.43 -4.24
C ILE A 66 3.36 -14.52 -5.21
N ASP A 67 2.59 -14.14 -6.22
CA ASP A 67 2.18 -15.00 -7.35
C ASP A 67 2.14 -14.10 -8.60
N ASP A 68 1.81 -14.66 -9.76
CA ASP A 68 1.65 -13.91 -11.01
C ASP A 68 0.62 -12.79 -10.87
N HIS A 69 -0.45 -13.00 -10.11
CA HIS A 69 -1.57 -12.07 -9.98
C HIS A 69 -1.56 -11.27 -8.66
N VAL A 70 -0.51 -11.41 -7.82
CA VAL A 70 -0.45 -10.77 -6.49
C VAL A 70 0.95 -10.22 -6.18
N GLY A 71 0.96 -8.96 -5.72
CA GLY A 71 2.13 -8.27 -5.20
C GLY A 71 1.87 -7.65 -3.84
N ILE A 72 2.95 -7.45 -3.07
CA ILE A 72 2.88 -6.78 -1.77
C ILE A 72 3.88 -5.64 -1.66
N ALA A 73 3.54 -4.62 -0.88
CA ALA A 73 4.45 -3.62 -0.34
C ALA A 73 4.42 -3.70 1.19
N ILE A 74 5.58 -3.50 1.82
CA ILE A 74 5.74 -3.72 3.27
C ILE A 74 6.08 -2.42 4.01
N ALA A 75 5.67 -2.30 5.27
CA ALA A 75 6.18 -1.31 6.22
C ALA A 75 6.38 -1.95 7.59
N GLY A 76 7.52 -1.68 8.22
CA GLY A 76 7.91 -2.27 9.51
C GLY A 76 9.10 -3.21 9.38
N LEU A 77 9.12 -4.29 10.16
CA LEU A 77 10.22 -5.26 10.23
C LEU A 77 10.30 -6.14 8.99
N THR A 78 11.40 -6.05 8.24
CA THR A 78 11.63 -6.81 7.00
C THR A 78 11.78 -8.32 7.23
N SER A 79 12.29 -8.73 8.39
CA SER A 79 12.39 -10.14 8.79
C SER A 79 11.02 -10.81 8.91
N ASP A 80 10.07 -10.14 9.58
CA ASP A 80 8.69 -10.60 9.70
C ASP A 80 8.00 -10.62 8.33
N ALA A 81 8.28 -9.59 7.51
CA ALA A 81 7.77 -9.52 6.15
C ALA A 81 8.21 -10.74 5.31
N ARG A 82 9.45 -11.19 5.47
CA ARG A 82 9.98 -12.38 4.78
C ARG A 82 9.26 -13.65 5.21
N VAL A 83 8.95 -13.79 6.50
CA VAL A 83 8.20 -14.96 7.02
C VAL A 83 6.79 -15.00 6.42
N LEU A 84 6.07 -13.87 6.48
CA LEU A 84 4.70 -13.80 5.99
C LEU A 84 4.62 -13.90 4.45
N SER A 85 5.52 -13.26 3.71
CA SER A 85 5.56 -13.37 2.24
C SER A 85 5.85 -14.79 1.77
N ASN A 86 6.75 -15.52 2.44
CA ASN A 86 7.00 -16.92 2.12
C ASN A 86 5.78 -17.80 2.43
N PHE A 87 5.08 -17.54 3.53
CA PHE A 87 3.83 -18.21 3.83
C PHE A 87 2.76 -17.92 2.75
N MET A 88 2.61 -16.67 2.31
CA MET A 88 1.69 -16.32 1.22
C MET A 88 2.03 -17.05 -0.09
N ARG A 89 3.32 -17.14 -0.45
CA ARG A 89 3.77 -17.90 -1.63
C ARG A 89 3.40 -19.38 -1.52
N GLN A 90 3.57 -19.98 -0.33
CA GLN A 90 3.16 -21.36 -0.09
C GLN A 90 1.65 -21.55 -0.26
N GLN A 91 0.83 -20.62 0.25
CA GLN A 91 -0.63 -20.67 0.07
C GLN A 91 -1.03 -20.55 -1.41
N ALA A 92 -0.40 -19.64 -2.15
CA ALA A 92 -0.67 -19.47 -3.58
C ALA A 92 -0.29 -20.72 -4.40
N MET A 93 0.91 -21.25 -4.18
CA MET A 93 1.36 -22.50 -4.83
C MET A 93 0.47 -23.69 -4.50
N SER A 94 0.08 -23.84 -3.22
CA SER A 94 -0.83 -24.90 -2.76
C SER A 94 -2.18 -24.82 -3.47
N SER A 95 -2.76 -23.62 -3.61
CA SER A 95 -4.02 -23.44 -4.34
C SER A 95 -3.91 -23.89 -5.80
N ARG A 96 -2.82 -23.54 -6.49
CA ARG A 96 -2.58 -24.00 -7.87
C ARG A 96 -2.39 -25.51 -7.94
N MET A 97 -1.66 -26.11 -7.01
CA MET A 97 -1.42 -27.55 -7.00
C MET A 97 -2.71 -28.36 -6.75
N VAL A 98 -3.55 -27.92 -5.79
CA VAL A 98 -4.75 -28.66 -5.38
C VAL A 98 -5.94 -28.39 -6.28
N PHE A 99 -6.13 -27.13 -6.70
CA PHE A 99 -7.35 -26.69 -7.39
C PHE A 99 -7.11 -26.24 -8.84
N ASN A 100 -5.86 -26.28 -9.32
CA ASN A 100 -5.46 -25.77 -10.64
C ASN A 100 -5.95 -24.35 -10.92
N ARG A 101 -5.97 -23.49 -9.89
CA ARG A 101 -6.38 -22.09 -10.01
C ARG A 101 -5.61 -21.17 -9.06
N PRO A 102 -5.36 -19.90 -9.46
CA PRO A 102 -4.82 -18.89 -8.57
C PRO A 102 -5.71 -18.71 -7.33
N ILE A 103 -5.10 -18.45 -6.18
CA ILE A 103 -5.82 -18.17 -4.94
C ILE A 103 -6.51 -16.80 -5.03
N PRO A 104 -7.80 -16.67 -4.66
CA PRO A 104 -8.45 -15.36 -4.54
C PRO A 104 -7.70 -14.44 -3.57
N VAL A 105 -7.60 -13.14 -3.89
CA VAL A 105 -6.76 -12.21 -3.12
C VAL A 105 -7.25 -12.09 -1.69
N ASN A 106 -8.58 -12.00 -1.50
CA ASN A 106 -9.21 -11.94 -0.19
C ASN A 106 -8.81 -13.14 0.71
N ARG A 107 -8.85 -14.36 0.17
CA ARG A 107 -8.51 -15.59 0.91
C ARG A 107 -7.04 -15.61 1.30
N LEU A 108 -6.17 -15.15 0.40
CA LEU A 108 -4.74 -15.05 0.69
C LEU A 108 -4.47 -14.06 1.83
N VAL A 109 -5.12 -12.91 1.83
CA VAL A 109 -4.98 -11.90 2.89
C VAL A 109 -5.59 -12.39 4.20
N SER A 110 -6.76 -13.04 4.19
CA SER A 110 -7.33 -13.65 5.39
C SER A 110 -6.40 -14.71 5.99
N SER A 111 -5.70 -15.51 5.16
CA SER A 111 -4.78 -16.53 5.66
C SER A 111 -3.59 -15.95 6.45
N ILE A 112 -3.09 -14.76 6.07
CA ILE A 112 -2.04 -14.08 6.86
C ILE A 112 -2.61 -13.38 8.09
N ALA A 113 -3.85 -12.90 8.02
CA ALA A 113 -4.57 -12.34 9.16
C ALA A 113 -4.75 -13.40 10.27
N ASP A 114 -5.27 -14.58 9.91
CA ASP A 114 -5.42 -15.72 10.81
C ASP A 114 -4.08 -16.15 11.40
N LYS A 115 -3.04 -16.24 10.55
CA LYS A 115 -1.69 -16.58 11.01
C LYS A 115 -1.12 -15.56 12.00
N ALA A 116 -1.38 -14.27 11.79
CA ALA A 116 -0.92 -13.21 12.68
C ALA A 116 -1.69 -13.18 14.00
N GLN A 117 -3.00 -13.46 13.93
CA GLN A 117 -3.88 -13.50 15.10
C GLN A 117 -3.45 -14.58 16.11
N VAL A 118 -2.94 -15.73 15.64
CA VAL A 118 -2.38 -16.77 16.54
C VAL A 118 -1.26 -16.19 17.42
N ASN A 119 -0.41 -15.33 16.87
CA ASN A 119 0.69 -14.69 17.60
C ASN A 119 0.23 -13.63 18.62
N THR A 120 -1.06 -13.29 18.68
CA THR A 120 -1.63 -12.39 19.70
C THR A 120 -2.37 -13.16 20.81
N GLN A 121 -2.57 -14.48 20.62
CA GLN A 121 -3.32 -15.33 21.54
C GLN A 121 -2.50 -16.48 22.15
N GLU A 122 -1.40 -16.89 21.51
CA GLU A 122 -0.49 -17.91 22.05
C GLU A 122 0.68 -17.28 22.81
N TYR A 123 0.92 -17.77 24.03
CA TYR A 123 2.07 -17.38 24.83
C TYR A 123 3.40 -17.77 24.15
N GLY A 124 4.44 -16.95 24.36
CA GLY A 124 5.81 -17.24 23.90
C GLY A 124 6.08 -16.86 22.44
N ARG A 125 5.11 -16.27 21.73
CA ARG A 125 5.30 -15.65 20.42
C ARG A 125 5.14 -14.14 20.56
N ARG A 126 5.79 -13.37 19.67
CA ARG A 126 5.49 -11.93 19.54
C ARG A 126 4.60 -11.68 18.32
N PRO A 127 3.73 -10.65 18.36
CA PRO A 127 3.07 -10.17 17.15
C PRO A 127 4.09 -9.81 16.07
N TYR A 128 3.69 -9.97 14.82
CA TYR A 128 4.51 -9.51 13.69
C TYR A 128 4.60 -7.98 13.74
N GLY A 129 5.77 -7.39 13.51
CA GLY A 129 5.97 -5.94 13.49
C GLY A 129 5.90 -5.37 12.09
N VAL A 130 5.00 -5.87 11.24
CA VAL A 130 4.92 -5.49 9.82
C VAL A 130 3.48 -5.35 9.36
N GLY A 131 3.22 -4.32 8.56
CA GLY A 131 1.96 -4.11 7.83
C GLY A 131 2.20 -4.28 6.34
N PHE A 132 1.23 -4.86 5.63
CA PHE A 132 1.29 -5.08 4.19
C PHE A 132 0.21 -4.26 3.49
N LEU A 133 0.56 -3.69 2.34
CA LEU A 133 -0.40 -3.41 1.28
C LEU A 133 -0.29 -4.55 0.27
N VAL A 134 -1.41 -5.17 -0.05
CA VAL A 134 -1.50 -6.30 -0.98
C VAL A 134 -2.35 -5.86 -2.16
N VAL A 135 -1.77 -5.88 -3.35
CA VAL A 135 -2.53 -5.71 -4.59
C VAL A 135 -2.61 -7.04 -5.31
N GLY A 136 -3.74 -7.27 -5.95
CA GLY A 136 -3.87 -8.41 -6.84
C GLY A 136 -5.06 -8.26 -7.76
N GLN A 137 -5.12 -9.11 -8.77
CA GLN A 137 -6.23 -9.17 -9.70
C GLN A 137 -6.77 -10.59 -9.73
N ASP A 138 -8.06 -10.73 -9.43
CA ASP A 138 -8.75 -11.99 -9.60
C ASP A 138 -9.93 -11.81 -10.56
N LYS A 139 -10.85 -12.78 -10.58
CA LYS A 139 -11.99 -12.79 -11.51
C LYS A 139 -12.96 -11.63 -11.30
N ILE A 140 -12.98 -11.01 -10.11
CA ILE A 140 -13.87 -9.91 -9.76
C ILE A 140 -13.23 -8.57 -10.16
N GLY A 141 -11.90 -8.53 -10.23
CA GLY A 141 -11.16 -7.38 -10.73
C GLY A 141 -9.90 -7.10 -9.90
N PRO A 142 -9.38 -5.86 -9.97
CA PRO A 142 -8.27 -5.42 -9.16
C PRO A 142 -8.69 -5.14 -7.71
N HIS A 143 -7.88 -5.59 -6.77
CA HIS A 143 -8.10 -5.45 -5.33
C HIS A 143 -6.90 -4.80 -4.65
N LEU A 144 -7.17 -4.05 -3.59
CA LEU A 144 -6.17 -3.51 -2.68
C LEU A 144 -6.60 -3.84 -1.25
N TYR A 145 -5.77 -4.59 -0.54
CA TYR A 145 -5.98 -4.91 0.86
C TYR A 145 -4.86 -4.32 1.73
N GLU A 146 -5.23 -3.90 2.92
CA GLU A 146 -4.29 -3.69 4.01
C GLU A 146 -4.33 -4.92 4.93
N PHE A 147 -3.15 -5.39 5.35
CA PHE A 147 -3.01 -6.27 6.49
C PHE A 147 -2.28 -5.53 7.62
N SER A 148 -2.85 -5.61 8.83
CA SER A 148 -2.30 -5.08 10.07
C SER A 148 -1.82 -6.22 10.98
N PRO A 149 -0.72 -6.03 11.73
CA PRO A 149 -0.22 -7.01 12.69
C PRO A 149 -1.19 -7.34 13.83
N SER A 150 -2.28 -6.58 13.99
CA SER A 150 -3.38 -6.93 14.89
C SER A 150 -4.21 -8.14 14.42
N GLY A 151 -3.93 -8.69 13.25
CA GLY A 151 -4.75 -9.73 12.62
C GLY A 151 -5.96 -9.18 11.87
N ASN A 152 -6.03 -7.86 11.68
CA ASN A 152 -7.09 -7.24 10.88
C ASN A 152 -6.65 -7.14 9.42
N SER A 153 -7.61 -7.33 8.52
CA SER A 153 -7.43 -7.06 7.10
C SER A 153 -8.67 -6.43 6.51
N TYR A 154 -8.50 -5.37 5.73
CA TYR A 154 -9.58 -4.65 5.09
C TYR A 154 -9.26 -4.36 3.63
N GLU A 155 -10.31 -4.30 2.81
CA GLU A 155 -10.21 -3.88 1.41
C GLU A 155 -10.39 -2.36 1.31
N TYR A 156 -9.57 -1.72 0.49
CA TYR A 156 -9.56 -0.26 0.31
C TYR A 156 -9.61 0.12 -1.17
N TYR A 157 -10.06 1.35 -1.45
CA TYR A 157 -9.90 1.99 -2.76
C TYR A 157 -8.51 2.60 -2.90
N ALA A 158 -8.01 3.20 -1.82
CA ALA A 158 -6.65 3.65 -1.67
C ALA A 158 -6.24 3.60 -0.19
N MET A 159 -4.96 3.33 0.07
CA MET A 159 -4.44 3.25 1.43
C MET A 159 -2.95 3.60 1.49
N SER A 160 -2.48 4.09 2.63
CA SER A 160 -1.07 4.36 2.90
C SER A 160 -0.66 3.82 4.26
N ILE A 161 0.53 3.22 4.32
CA ILE A 161 1.15 2.68 5.54
C ILE A 161 2.58 3.18 5.69
N GLY A 162 3.11 3.09 6.91
CA GLY A 162 4.47 3.53 7.24
C GLY A 162 4.56 5.01 7.65
N ALA A 163 5.78 5.52 7.65
CA ALA A 163 6.12 6.83 8.17
C ALA A 163 5.44 7.95 7.39
N ARG A 164 4.77 8.84 8.12
CA ARG A 164 4.03 10.00 7.58
C ARG A 164 2.96 9.61 6.55
N SER A 165 2.41 8.40 6.69
CA SER A 165 1.28 7.93 5.88
C SER A 165 0.04 8.80 6.01
N GLN A 166 -0.15 9.52 7.13
CA GLN A 166 -1.30 10.41 7.31
C GLN A 166 -1.38 11.51 6.24
N SER A 167 -0.25 12.10 5.85
CA SER A 167 -0.20 13.12 4.79
C SER A 167 -0.66 12.55 3.44
N ALA A 168 -0.21 11.33 3.12
CA ALA A 168 -0.69 10.62 1.93
C ALA A 168 -2.18 10.32 2.02
N LYS A 169 -2.70 9.87 3.18
CA LYS A 169 -4.13 9.60 3.37
C LYS A 169 -4.98 10.84 3.11
N THR A 170 -4.57 12.01 3.61
CA THR A 170 -5.27 13.27 3.34
C THR A 170 -5.32 13.61 1.85
N TYR A 171 -4.25 13.35 1.09
CA TYR A 171 -4.30 13.49 -0.38
C TYR A 171 -5.27 12.47 -1.00
N LEU A 172 -5.17 11.20 -0.62
CA LEU A 172 -6.00 10.13 -1.17
C LEU A 172 -7.49 10.36 -0.91
N GLU A 173 -7.85 10.82 0.29
CA GLU A 173 -9.23 11.15 0.69
C GLU A 173 -9.82 12.30 -0.13
N LYS A 174 -9.02 13.23 -0.63
CA LYS A 174 -9.49 14.32 -1.49
C LYS A 174 -9.79 13.89 -2.92
N HIS A 175 -9.13 12.86 -3.41
CA HIS A 175 -9.18 12.45 -4.82
C HIS A 175 -9.78 11.06 -5.04
N PHE A 176 -10.23 10.35 -4.00
CA PHE A 176 -10.60 8.93 -4.13
C PHE A 176 -11.71 8.64 -5.15
N GLU A 177 -12.60 9.60 -5.38
CA GLU A 177 -13.70 9.47 -6.35
C GLU A 177 -13.20 9.37 -7.80
N SER A 178 -12.04 9.98 -8.13
CA SER A 178 -11.49 9.93 -9.49
C SER A 178 -10.84 8.57 -9.81
N PHE A 179 -10.36 7.85 -8.80
CA PHE A 179 -9.49 6.68 -8.99
C PHE A 179 -10.17 5.54 -9.77
N ALA A 180 -11.49 5.39 -9.65
CA ALA A 180 -12.22 4.30 -10.28
C ALA A 180 -12.09 4.30 -11.81
N ASP A 181 -12.07 5.48 -12.42
CA ASP A 181 -12.06 5.69 -13.86
C ASP A 181 -10.69 6.11 -14.41
N CYS A 182 -9.68 6.24 -13.54
CA CYS A 182 -8.30 6.50 -13.96
C CYS A 182 -7.74 5.35 -14.81
N ASN A 183 -7.04 5.75 -15.88
CA ASN A 183 -6.07 4.87 -16.54
C ASN A 183 -4.84 4.64 -15.65
N LEU A 184 -3.94 3.76 -16.07
CA LEU A 184 -2.75 3.40 -15.29
C LEU A 184 -1.83 4.60 -15.01
N GLU A 185 -1.63 5.49 -15.97
CA GLU A 185 -0.71 6.62 -15.84
C GLU A 185 -1.22 7.67 -14.85
N ASP A 186 -2.52 7.98 -14.94
CA ASP A 186 -3.18 8.91 -14.02
C ASP A 186 -3.23 8.33 -12.60
N LEU A 187 -3.47 7.02 -12.48
CA LEU A 187 -3.45 6.33 -11.18
C LEU A 187 -2.04 6.35 -10.56
N ILE A 188 -1.00 6.11 -11.36
CA ILE A 188 0.40 6.22 -10.92
C ILE A 188 0.71 7.66 -10.52
N ARG A 189 0.24 8.67 -11.27
CA ARG A 189 0.46 10.09 -10.95
C ARG A 189 -0.14 10.45 -9.59
N HIS A 190 -1.40 10.07 -9.33
CA HIS A 190 -2.02 10.25 -8.02
C HIS A 190 -1.24 9.55 -6.91
N GLY A 191 -0.78 8.32 -7.16
CA GLY A 191 0.05 7.59 -6.21
C GLY A 191 1.39 8.24 -5.91
N LEU A 192 2.05 8.83 -6.92
CA LEU A 192 3.31 9.55 -6.75
C LEU A 192 3.10 10.86 -5.99
N HIS A 193 2.01 11.59 -6.25
CA HIS A 193 1.65 12.76 -5.47
C HIS A 193 1.40 12.40 -3.99
N ALA A 194 0.63 11.36 -3.73
CA ALA A 194 0.40 10.86 -2.37
C ALA A 194 1.72 10.45 -1.69
N LEU A 195 2.60 9.74 -2.40
CA LEU A 195 3.89 9.30 -1.88
C LEU A 195 4.81 10.49 -1.58
N ARG A 196 4.79 11.54 -2.43
CA ARG A 196 5.56 12.77 -2.23
C ARG A 196 5.15 13.49 -0.96
N GLU A 197 3.86 13.51 -0.59
CA GLU A 197 3.41 14.09 0.68
C GLU A 197 3.95 13.37 1.93
N THR A 198 4.49 12.15 1.77
CA THR A 198 5.19 11.43 2.84
C THR A 198 6.66 11.79 2.98
N LEU A 199 7.23 12.67 2.13
CA LEU A 199 8.63 13.09 2.16
C LEU A 199 8.88 14.26 3.11
N GLN A 200 10.16 14.48 3.45
CA GLN A 200 10.58 15.70 4.18
C GLN A 200 10.60 16.86 3.17
N GLN A 201 10.46 18.10 3.64
CA GLN A 201 10.37 19.27 2.74
C GLN A 201 11.55 19.36 1.75
N ASP A 202 12.75 18.93 2.16
CA ASP A 202 13.96 18.99 1.33
C ASP A 202 14.27 17.70 0.57
N LYS A 203 13.31 16.77 0.48
CA LYS A 203 13.51 15.48 -0.19
C LYS A 203 12.53 15.31 -1.33
N GLU A 204 13.04 14.78 -2.43
CA GLU A 204 12.28 14.52 -3.64
C GLU A 204 12.20 13.02 -3.93
N LEU A 205 11.21 12.64 -4.73
CA LEU A 205 11.14 11.31 -5.32
C LEU A 205 12.16 11.23 -6.44
N THR A 206 12.96 10.18 -6.42
CA THR A 206 13.97 9.90 -7.43
C THR A 206 13.79 8.48 -7.94
N ILE A 207 14.39 8.22 -9.10
CA ILE A 207 14.45 6.89 -9.72
C ILE A 207 14.97 5.82 -8.75
N ASN A 208 15.90 6.20 -7.87
CA ASN A 208 16.55 5.27 -6.95
C ASN A 208 15.72 5.00 -5.69
N ASN A 209 14.96 5.98 -5.21
CA ASN A 209 14.20 5.86 -3.96
C ASN A 209 12.72 5.47 -4.17
N THR A 210 12.26 5.41 -5.42
CA THR A 210 10.87 5.10 -5.76
C THR A 210 10.79 3.72 -6.40
N SER A 211 9.71 3.00 -6.14
CA SER A 211 9.40 1.74 -6.81
C SER A 211 7.90 1.69 -7.05
N ILE A 212 7.49 1.19 -8.22
CA ILE A 212 6.08 1.11 -8.62
C ILE A 212 5.74 -0.36 -8.93
N GLY A 213 4.80 -0.94 -8.20
CA GLY A 213 4.25 -2.26 -8.47
C GLY A 213 2.90 -2.12 -9.18
N ILE A 214 2.67 -2.91 -10.22
CA ILE A 214 1.47 -2.80 -11.06
C ILE A 214 0.86 -4.19 -11.24
N VAL A 215 -0.46 -4.29 -11.03
CA VAL A 215 -1.31 -5.39 -11.49
C VAL A 215 -2.40 -4.81 -12.38
N GLY A 216 -2.67 -5.45 -13.51
CA GLY A 216 -3.59 -4.95 -14.53
C GLY A 216 -2.96 -4.92 -15.92
N PRO A 217 -3.73 -4.57 -16.96
CA PRO A 217 -3.25 -4.49 -18.34
C PRO A 217 -1.93 -3.70 -18.49
N ALA A 218 -1.19 -3.99 -19.56
CA ALA A 218 0.05 -3.30 -19.87
C ALA A 218 -0.21 -1.82 -20.19
N SER A 219 0.67 -0.92 -19.72
CA SER A 219 0.73 0.46 -20.22
C SER A 219 1.29 0.50 -21.64
N VAL A 220 0.98 1.56 -22.38
CA VAL A 220 1.60 1.90 -23.67
C VAL A 220 3.13 2.02 -23.54
N HIS A 221 3.62 2.41 -22.36
CA HIS A 221 5.05 2.57 -22.06
C HIS A 221 5.75 1.27 -21.66
N GLU A 222 5.05 0.13 -21.61
CA GLU A 222 5.62 -1.15 -21.22
C GLU A 222 5.74 -2.10 -22.42
N HIS A 223 6.96 -2.34 -22.87
CA HIS A 223 7.21 -3.17 -24.05
C HIS A 223 7.25 -4.69 -23.79
N ASN A 224 7.26 -5.14 -22.52
CA ASN A 224 7.44 -6.55 -22.12
C ASN A 224 6.42 -7.06 -21.09
N ALA A 225 5.31 -6.36 -20.86
CA ALA A 225 4.31 -6.78 -19.87
C ALA A 225 3.38 -7.87 -20.45
N PRO A 226 3.10 -8.97 -19.71
CA PRO A 226 2.15 -9.98 -20.15
C PRO A 226 0.76 -9.39 -20.39
N PRO A 227 0.04 -9.82 -21.46
CA PRO A 227 -1.29 -9.29 -21.78
C PRO A 227 -2.30 -9.47 -20.64
N GLU A 228 -2.16 -10.55 -19.86
CA GLU A 228 -3.02 -10.88 -18.73
C GLU A 228 -2.76 -10.04 -17.47
N GLY A 229 -1.77 -9.14 -17.49
CA GLY A 229 -1.59 -8.14 -16.44
C GLY A 229 -0.96 -8.65 -15.15
N SER A 230 -0.02 -9.60 -15.25
CA SER A 230 0.72 -10.12 -14.09
C SER A 230 1.41 -9.01 -13.30
N PHE A 231 1.53 -9.20 -12.00
CA PHE A 231 2.26 -8.33 -11.10
C PHE A 231 3.70 -8.13 -11.57
N ARG A 232 4.05 -6.87 -11.79
CA ARG A 232 5.36 -6.41 -12.23
C ARG A 232 5.80 -5.23 -11.40
N ILE A 233 7.10 -5.12 -11.19
CA ILE A 233 7.72 -4.05 -10.41
C ILE A 233 8.59 -3.25 -11.37
N LEU A 234 8.30 -1.94 -11.47
CA LEU A 234 9.12 -0.96 -12.16
C LEU A 234 10.08 -0.32 -11.15
N GLU A 235 11.36 -0.35 -11.47
CA GLU A 235 12.46 0.29 -10.76
C GLU A 235 13.47 0.83 -11.78
N GLY A 236 14.19 1.90 -11.43
CA GLY A 236 15.18 2.47 -12.34
C GLY A 236 14.57 3.36 -13.42
N GLU A 237 15.24 3.43 -14.57
CA GLU A 237 14.91 4.31 -15.70
C GLU A 237 13.42 4.31 -16.12
N PRO A 238 12.67 3.18 -16.11
CA PRO A 238 11.26 3.18 -16.49
C PRO A 238 10.37 4.09 -15.62
N ILE A 239 10.79 4.43 -14.40
CA ILE A 239 10.01 5.32 -13.51
C ILE A 239 10.18 6.80 -13.91
N ASP A 240 11.25 7.16 -14.61
CA ASP A 240 11.59 8.56 -14.91
C ASP A 240 10.47 9.29 -15.69
N VAL A 241 9.80 8.59 -16.61
CA VAL A 241 8.66 9.12 -17.37
C VAL A 241 7.52 9.53 -16.43
N PHE A 242 7.21 8.69 -15.44
CA PHE A 242 6.15 8.97 -14.48
C PHE A 242 6.53 10.08 -13.50
N LEU A 243 7.79 10.14 -13.06
CA LEU A 243 8.29 11.20 -12.18
C LEU A 243 8.24 12.56 -12.87
N LYS A 244 8.64 12.63 -14.14
CA LYS A 244 8.56 13.87 -14.94
C LYS A 244 7.12 14.31 -15.23
N SER A 245 6.16 13.37 -15.22
CA SER A 245 4.74 13.68 -15.40
C SER A 245 4.07 14.31 -14.16
N MET A 246 4.78 14.38 -13.02
CA MET A 246 4.24 14.95 -11.80
C MET A 246 4.11 16.47 -11.89
N VAL A 247 2.97 17.01 -11.46
CA VAL A 247 2.76 18.45 -11.32
C VAL A 247 3.61 19.00 -10.16
N ALA A 248 4.22 20.18 -10.35
CA ALA A 248 4.95 20.88 -9.31
C ALA A 248 4.05 21.17 -8.09
N LYS A 249 4.64 21.18 -6.89
CA LYS A 249 3.90 21.33 -5.62
C LYS A 249 3.13 22.65 -5.52
N ASP A 250 3.59 23.69 -6.22
CA ASP A 250 3.06 25.05 -6.15
C ASP A 250 2.20 25.45 -7.37
N ALA A 251 1.82 24.49 -8.22
CA ALA A 251 0.87 24.80 -9.30
C ALA A 251 -0.53 25.01 -8.69
N PRO A 252 -1.25 26.09 -9.05
CA PRO A 252 -2.63 26.24 -8.61
C PRO A 252 -3.44 25.05 -9.10
N GLU A 253 -4.12 24.35 -8.19
CA GLU A 253 -5.14 23.38 -8.55
C GLU A 253 -6.12 24.13 -9.46
N ALA A 254 -6.29 23.66 -10.70
CA ALA A 254 -7.21 24.26 -11.64
C ALA A 254 -8.62 24.19 -11.02
N SER A 255 -9.05 25.32 -10.45
CA SER A 255 -10.38 25.52 -9.91
C SER A 255 -11.37 25.08 -10.98
N GLY A 256 -12.23 24.11 -10.63
CA GLY A 256 -13.31 23.66 -11.49
C GLY A 256 -14.06 24.88 -12.02
N THR A 257 -14.28 24.89 -13.33
CA THR A 257 -15.11 25.86 -14.01
C THR A 257 -16.51 25.81 -13.41
N THR A 258 -16.76 26.66 -12.41
CA THR A 258 -18.11 27.13 -12.11
C THR A 258 -18.50 28.00 -13.28
N SER A 259 -19.35 27.46 -14.15
CA SER A 259 -20.09 28.23 -15.14
C SER A 259 -20.87 29.32 -14.40
N GLU A 260 -20.41 30.57 -14.54
CA GLU A 260 -21.25 31.74 -14.40
C GLU A 260 -22.39 31.62 -15.41
N ASP A 261 -23.58 31.26 -14.94
CA ASP A 261 -24.82 31.63 -15.62
C ASP A 261 -25.53 32.65 -14.71
N ASP A 262 -25.29 33.90 -15.07
CA ASP A 262 -26.13 35.06 -14.78
C ASP A 262 -27.61 34.71 -15.03
N ASN A 263 -28.44 34.87 -14.02
CA ASN A 263 -29.82 35.31 -14.22
C ASN A 263 -30.25 36.15 -13.02
N ASP A 264 -29.91 37.43 -13.17
CA ASP A 264 -30.48 38.59 -12.54
C ASP A 264 -32.03 38.52 -12.58
N VAL A 265 -32.68 38.37 -11.42
CA VAL A 265 -34.11 38.64 -11.25
C VAL A 265 -34.23 39.81 -10.30
N SER A 266 -34.20 41.00 -10.88
CA SER A 266 -34.71 42.23 -10.29
C SER A 266 -36.24 42.11 -10.16
N MET A 267 -36.71 41.92 -8.92
CA MET A 267 -38.12 42.16 -8.58
C MET A 267 -38.25 43.62 -8.09
N THR A 268 -38.73 44.47 -8.98
CA THR A 268 -39.41 45.73 -8.65
C THR A 268 -40.89 45.56 -8.95
N GLU A 269 -41.69 45.35 -7.90
CA GLU A 269 -42.92 46.10 -7.52
C GLU A 269 -43.61 45.41 -6.32
#